data_AF-A0A6I7Q0A1-F1
#
_entry.id   AF-A0A6I7Q0A1-F1
#
_cell.length_a   1.000
_cell.length_b   1.000
_cell.length_c   1.000
_cell.angle_alpha   90.00
_cell.angle_beta   90.00
_cell.angle_gamma   90.00
#
_symmetry.space_group_name_H-M   'P 1'
#
loop_
_entity.id
_entity.type
_entity.pdbx_description
1 polymer ?
#
loop_
_entity_poly.entity_id
_entity_poly.type
_entity_poly.pdbx_seq_one_letter_code
_entity_poly.pdbx_strand_id
1 'polypeptide(L)' 'MPRDYDGWRDCIEHKCAIPLTRDYIDHRLRILSDPGLEETRRFVASYGEAHLKQIVAWFERAREEVAS' A
#
# COMPACT_ATOMS: atom_id res chain seq x y z
N MET A 1 -9.39 -10.06 1.74
CA MET A 1 -8.51 -8.90 2.00
C MET A 1 -8.04 -8.93 3.44
N PRO A 2 -6.81 -8.48 3.74
CA PRO A 2 -6.33 -8.34 5.10
C PRO A 2 -7.27 -7.41 5.89
N ARG A 3 -7.54 -7.76 7.16
CA ARG A 3 -8.48 -7.04 8.02
C ARG A 3 -7.80 -5.95 8.87
N ASP A 4 -6.48 -6.01 8.94
CA ASP A 4 -5.63 -5.15 9.76
C ASP A 4 -4.24 -4.99 9.11
N TYR A 5 -3.44 -4.08 9.68
CA TYR A 5 -2.11 -3.74 9.20
C TYR A 5 -1.14 -4.93 9.23
N ASP A 6 -1.20 -5.75 10.28
CA ASP A 6 -0.27 -6.86 10.49
C ASP A 6 -0.48 -7.95 9.43
N GLY A 7 -1.74 -8.32 9.20
CA GLY A 7 -2.11 -9.26 8.14
C GLY A 7 -1.84 -8.72 6.74
N TRP A 8 -1.91 -7.41 6.52
CA TRP A 8 -1.51 -6.79 5.26
C TRP A 8 0.00 -6.88 5.05
N ARG A 9 0.78 -6.57 6.07
CA ARG A 9 2.25 -6.63 6.04
C ARG A 9 2.74 -8.06 5.82
N ASP A 10 2.25 -9.02 6.59
CA ASP A 10 2.56 -10.45 6.42
C ASP A 10 2.21 -10.94 5.01
N CYS A 11 1.06 -10.51 4.48
CA CYS A 11 0.66 -10.87 3.13
C CYS A 11 1.67 -10.36 2.09
N ILE A 12 2.16 -9.13 2.21
CA ILE A 12 3.13 -8.56 1.26
C ILE A 12 4.51 -9.20 1.42
N GLU A 13 5.03 -9.25 2.64
CA GLU A 13 6.42 -9.66 2.89
C GLU A 13 6.63 -11.18 2.83
N HIS A 14 5.68 -11.95 3.34
CA HIS A 14 5.81 -13.41 3.42
C HIS A 14 5.04 -14.13 2.32
N LYS A 15 3.77 -13.77 2.07
CA LYS A 15 2.95 -14.48 1.07
C LYS A 15 3.26 -14.05 -0.35
N CYS A 16 3.46 -12.76 -0.57
CA CYS A 16 3.84 -12.21 -1.87
C CYS A 16 5.36 -12.14 -2.05
N ALA A 17 6.16 -12.37 -1.00
CA ALA A 17 7.62 -12.30 -1.00
C ALA A 17 8.16 -10.93 -1.51
N ILE A 18 7.44 -9.85 -1.21
CA ILE A 18 7.82 -8.49 -1.58
C ILE A 18 8.33 -7.77 -0.33
N PRO A 19 9.64 -7.47 -0.23
CA PRO A 19 10.15 -6.73 0.92
C PRO A 19 9.61 -5.30 0.90
N LEU A 20 9.09 -4.83 2.04
CA LEU A 20 8.64 -3.45 2.22
C LEU A 20 9.83 -2.52 2.46
N THR A 21 10.69 -2.39 1.45
CA THR A 21 11.80 -1.42 1.49
C THR A 21 11.27 0.00 1.39
N ARG A 22 12.04 0.97 1.89
CA ARG A 22 11.70 2.40 1.76
C ARG A 22 11.41 2.80 0.32
N ASP A 23 12.24 2.37 -0.63
CA ASP A 23 12.08 2.68 -2.06
C ASP A 23 10.76 2.11 -2.62
N TYR A 24 10.45 0.84 -2.28
CA TYR A 24 9.20 0.23 -2.69
C TYR A 24 7.99 0.97 -2.11
N ILE A 25 8.02 1.31 -0.82
CA ILE A 25 6.95 2.04 -0.15
C ILE A 25 6.75 3.42 -0.78
N ASP A 26 7.82 4.20 -0.95
CA ASP A 26 7.77 5.54 -1.54
C ASP A 26 7.22 5.49 -2.98
N HIS A 27 7.61 4.49 -3.77
CA HIS A 27 7.09 4.26 -5.12
C HIS A 27 5.59 3.94 -5.11
N ARG A 28 5.14 3.02 -4.23
CA ARG A 28 3.72 2.66 -4.11
C ARG A 28 2.87 3.84 -3.65
N LEU A 29 3.34 4.63 -2.69
CA LEU A 29 2.65 5.83 -2.22
C LEU A 29 2.51 6.88 -3.34
N ARG A 30 3.57 7.11 -4.13
CA ARG A 30 3.51 8.04 -5.26
C ARG A 30 2.42 7.66 -6.26
N ILE A 31 2.29 6.36 -6.55
CA ILE A 31 1.25 5.89 -7.47
C ILE A 31 -0.13 6.06 -6.84
N LEU A 32 -0.36 5.40 -5.70
CA LEU A 32 -1.68 5.27 -5.09
C LEU A 32 -2.27 6.61 -4.59
N SER A 33 -1.44 7.61 -4.35
CA SER A 33 -1.88 8.96 -3.97
C SER A 33 -2.18 9.87 -5.17
N ASP A 34 -1.90 9.44 -6.42
CA ASP A 34 -2.19 10.22 -7.62
C ASP A 34 -3.41 9.66 -8.38
N PRO A 35 -4.60 10.31 -8.29
CA PRO A 35 -5.81 9.88 -9.01
C PRO A 35 -5.72 10.11 -10.53
N GLY A 36 -4.69 10.82 -11.00
CA GLY A 36 -4.38 11.00 -12.42
C GLY A 36 -3.86 9.74 -13.09
N LEU A 37 -3.23 8.85 -12.33
CA LEU A 37 -2.61 7.64 -12.85
C LEU A 37 -3.64 6.54 -13.14
N GLU A 38 -3.44 5.86 -14.26
CA GLU A 38 -4.31 4.76 -14.68
C GLU A 38 -4.33 3.63 -13.64
N GLU A 39 -3.19 3.30 -13.04
CA GLU A 39 -3.09 2.26 -12.02
C GLU A 39 -3.98 2.59 -10.80
N THR A 40 -3.96 3.83 -10.33
CA THR A 40 -4.79 4.30 -9.20
C THR A 40 -6.27 4.25 -9.54
N ARG A 41 -6.64 4.68 -10.75
CA ARG A 41 -8.04 4.60 -11.22
C ARG A 41 -8.51 3.14 -11.31
N ARG A 42 -7.68 2.24 -11.84
CA ARG A 42 -7.98 0.80 -11.91
C ARG A 42 -8.11 0.19 -10.52
N PHE A 43 -7.25 0.59 -9.58
CA PHE A 43 -7.32 0.16 -8.19
C PHE A 43 -8.64 0.60 -7.55
N VAL A 44 -9.01 1.88 -7.68
CA VAL A 44 -10.28 2.41 -7.16
C VAL A 44 -11.49 1.74 -7.82
N ALA A 45 -11.46 1.50 -9.13
CA ALA A 45 -12.55 0.82 -9.83
C ALA A 45 -12.75 -0.63 -9.34
N SER A 46 -11.66 -1.31 -8.93
CA SER A 46 -11.71 -2.70 -8.47
C SER A 46 -12.06 -2.84 -6.98
N TYR A 47 -11.59 -1.89 -6.16
CA TYR A 47 -11.59 -2.04 -4.70
C TYR A 47 -12.27 -0.89 -3.94
N GLY A 48 -12.57 0.22 -4.62
CA GLY A 48 -13.19 1.40 -4.04
C GLY A 48 -12.22 2.35 -3.33
N GLU A 49 -12.64 3.60 -3.18
CA GLU A 49 -11.83 4.66 -2.56
C GLU A 49 -11.55 4.43 -1.08
N ALA A 50 -12.49 3.81 -0.35
CA ALA A 50 -12.29 3.49 1.07
C ALA A 50 -11.12 2.53 1.25
N HIS A 51 -11.00 1.54 0.38
CA HIS A 51 -9.89 0.59 0.42
C HIS A 51 -8.57 1.24 0.02
N LEU A 52 -8.59 2.13 -1.00
CA LEU A 52 -7.40 2.91 -1.37
C LEU A 52 -6.86 3.70 -0.16
N LYS A 53 -7.73 4.44 0.53
CA LYS A 53 -7.33 5.24 1.70
C LYS A 53 -6.71 4.39 2.81
N GLN A 54 -7.29 3.21 3.07
CA GLN A 54 -6.76 2.27 4.06
C GLN A 54 -5.37 1.75 3.66
N ILE A 55 -5.18 1.37 2.40
CA ILE A 55 -3.90 0.86 1.89
C ILE A 55 -2.83 1.97 1.93
N VAL A 56 -3.17 3.20 1.56
CA VAL A 56 -2.26 4.35 1.66
C VAL A 56 -1.83 4.58 3.11
N ALA A 57 -2.77 4.59 4.06
CA ALA A 57 -2.45 4.74 5.49
C ALA A 57 -1.52 3.64 6.02
N TRP A 58 -1.68 2.39 5.54
CA TRP A 58 -0.76 1.31 5.89
C TRP A 58 0.63 1.47 5.28
N PHE A 59 0.74 1.93 4.05
CA PHE A 59 2.03 2.25 3.46
C PHE A 59 2.72 3.43 4.18
N GLU A 60 1.97 4.45 4.60
CA GLU A 60 2.50 5.56 5.40
C GLU A 60 3.05 5.07 6.75
N ARG A 61 2.29 4.23 7.47
CA ARG A 61 2.77 3.61 8.71
C ARG A 61 4.03 2.77 8.48
N ALA A 62 4.05 1.92 7.45
CA ALA A 62 5.23 1.12 7.13
C ALA A 62 6.46 1.98 6.81
N ARG A 63 6.26 3.13 6.16
CA ARG A 63 7.32 4.09 5.87
C ARG A 63 7.98 4.64 7.14
N GLU A 64 7.18 4.95 8.16
CA GLU A 64 7.67 5.42 9.45
C GLU A 64 8.45 4.34 10.19
N GLU A 65 7.96 3.09 10.15
CA GLU A 65 8.63 1.95 10.80
C GLU A 65 9.99 1.63 10.15
N VAL A 66 10.14 1.78 8.83
CA VAL A 66 11.41 1.60 8.11
C VAL A 66 12.33 2.84 8.22
N ALA A 67 11.82 3.96 8.76
CA ALA A 67 12.60 5.17 9.01
C ALA A 67 13.32 5.19 10.37
N SER A 68 12.85 4.40 11.33
CA SER A 68 13.48 4.23 12.66
C SER A 68 14.61 3.22 12.63
#